data_AF-A0A6G3Z5G2-F1
#
_entry.id   AF-A0A6G3Z5G2-F1
#
_cell.length_a   1.000
_cell.length_b   1.000
_cell.length_c   1.000
_cell.angle_alpha   90.00
_cell.angle_beta   90.00
_cell.angle_gamma   90.00
#
_symmetry.space_group_name_H-M   'P 1'
#
loop_
_entity.id
_entity.type
_entity.pdbx_description
1 polymer ?
#
loop_
_entity_poly.entity_id
_entity_poly.type
_entity_poly.pdbx_seq_one_letter_code
_entity_poly.pdbx_strand_id
1 'polypeptide(L)'
;MTTFSLEPLLVVEDSNADFRVLKRLLRQMDVQNPIYRCQTGDEALELMYQTGRYHTSEVAEAAPRPTIIMLDLNLPGTDGRAVLARLKQDEKFA
;
A
#
# COMPACT_ATOMS: atom_id res chain seq x y z
N MET A 1 -14.73 4.67 25.69
CA MET A 1 -15.18 4.21 24.36
C MET A 1 -13.95 4.18 23.48
N THR A 2 -13.45 3.00 23.14
CA THR A 2 -12.35 2.85 22.18
C THR A 2 -12.90 3.05 20.78
N THR A 3 -12.57 4.16 20.15
CA THR A 3 -12.79 4.37 18.71
C THR A 3 -11.82 3.50 17.94
N PHE A 4 -12.32 2.44 17.29
CA PHE A 4 -11.53 1.69 16.32
C PHE A 4 -11.46 2.53 15.05
N SER A 5 -10.28 3.08 14.77
CA SER A 5 -9.99 3.63 13.44
C SER A 5 -9.71 2.45 12.51
N LEU A 6 -10.34 2.44 11.34
CA LEU A 6 -10.06 1.43 10.34
C LEU A 6 -8.73 1.77 9.66
N GLU A 7 -7.69 1.08 10.08
CA GLU A 7 -6.36 1.31 9.53
C GLU A 7 -6.28 0.88 8.05
N PRO A 8 -5.48 1.56 7.23
CA PRO A 8 -5.49 1.35 5.78
C PRO A 8 -4.77 0.08 5.32
N LEU A 9 -5.29 -0.53 4.25
CA LEU A 9 -4.66 -1.59 3.47
C LEU A 9 -3.97 -0.97 2.25
N LEU A 10 -2.67 -1.20 2.10
CA LEU A 10 -1.93 -0.83 0.90
C LEU A 10 -1.85 -2.02 -0.04
N VAL A 11 -2.25 -1.84 -1.29
CA VAL A 11 -2.11 -2.82 -2.37
C VAL A 11 -1.13 -2.28 -3.41
N VAL A 12 -0.06 -3.01 -3.70
CA VAL A 12 0.91 -2.68 -4.73
C VAL A 12 0.75 -3.68 -5.87
N GLU A 13 0.08 -3.26 -6.94
CA GLU A 13 -0.41 -4.10 -8.03
C GLU A 13 -0.57 -3.25 -9.30
N ASP A 14 0.16 -3.57 -10.36
CA ASP A 14 0.12 -2.83 -11.63
C ASP A 14 -1.07 -3.23 -12.50
N SER A 15 -1.53 -4.48 -12.40
CA SER A 15 -2.66 -5.02 -13.17
C SER A 15 -4.00 -4.45 -12.74
N ASN A 16 -4.65 -3.72 -13.66
CA ASN A 16 -6.01 -3.21 -13.46
C ASN A 16 -7.06 -4.33 -13.35
N ALA A 17 -6.81 -5.50 -13.93
CA ALA A 17 -7.73 -6.63 -13.83
C ALA A 17 -7.67 -7.23 -12.43
N ASP A 18 -6.45 -7.53 -11.95
CA ASP A 18 -6.24 -8.23 -10.69
C ASP A 18 -6.63 -7.36 -9.50
N PHE A 19 -6.25 -6.07 -9.52
CA PHE A 19 -6.70 -5.12 -8.51
C PHE A 19 -8.23 -5.02 -8.42
N ARG A 20 -8.95 -5.05 -9.56
CA ARG A 20 -10.42 -5.00 -9.56
C ARG A 20 -11.03 -6.26 -8.96
N VAL A 21 -10.47 -7.42 -9.27
CA VAL A 21 -10.92 -8.72 -8.70
C VAL A 21 -10.67 -8.72 -7.20
N LEU A 22 -9.47 -8.36 -6.76
CA LEU A 22 -9.12 -8.28 -5.34
C LEU A 22 -10.04 -7.31 -4.58
N LYS A 23 -10.26 -6.10 -5.11
CA LYS A 23 -11.15 -5.10 -4.49
C LYS A 23 -12.59 -5.62 -4.37
N ARG A 24 -13.06 -6.40 -5.34
CA ARG A 24 -14.39 -7.04 -5.28
C ARG A 24 -14.43 -8.10 -4.17
N LEU A 25 -13.41 -8.95 -4.06
CA LEU A 25 -13.33 -9.99 -3.04
C LEU A 25 -13.28 -9.39 -1.63
N LEU A 26 -12.44 -8.36 -1.42
CA LEU A 26 -12.36 -7.65 -0.14
C LEU A 26 -13.71 -7.06 0.27
N ARG A 27 -14.47 -6.49 -0.68
CA ARG A 27 -15.84 -6.02 -0.42
C ARG A 27 -16.81 -7.14 -0.06
N GLN A 28 -16.70 -8.31 -0.71
CA GLN A 28 -17.54 -9.47 -0.39
C GLN A 28 -17.23 -10.07 0.99
N MET A 29 -16.00 -9.89 1.46
CA MET A 29 -15.56 -10.30 2.80
C MET A 29 -15.86 -9.25 3.88
N ASP A 30 -16.57 -8.17 3.54
CA ASP A 30 -16.90 -7.06 4.44
C ASP A 30 -15.67 -6.36 5.04
N VAL A 31 -14.57 -6.28 4.28
CA VAL A 31 -13.38 -5.52 4.67
C VAL A 31 -13.70 -4.02 4.55
N GLN A 32 -13.79 -3.35 5.70
CA GLN A 32 -14.13 -1.93 5.81
C GLN A 32 -12.90 -1.01 5.76
N ASN A 33 -11.70 -1.57 5.87
CA ASN A 33 -10.44 -0.82 5.83
C ASN A 33 -10.32 0.02 4.53
N PRO A 34 -9.88 1.29 4.61
CA PRO A 34 -9.54 2.07 3.43
C PRO A 34 -8.48 1.34 2.60
N ILE A 35 -8.73 1.22 1.29
CA ILE A 35 -7.81 0.53 0.37
C ILE A 35 -7.10 1.58 -0.48
N TYR A 36 -5.78 1.66 -0.36
CA TYR A 36 -4.91 2.46 -1.22
C TYR A 36 -4.19 1.57 -2.20
N ARG A 37 -3.98 2.08 -3.42
CA ARG A 37 -3.28 1.35 -4.49
C ARG A 37 -2.06 2.13 -4.95
N CYS A 38 -0.94 1.42 -5.08
CA CYS A 38 0.22 1.83 -5.86
C CYS A 38 0.33 0.89 -7.07
N GLN A 39 0.66 1.43 -8.24
CA GLN A 39 0.82 0.67 -9.48
C GLN A 39 2.28 0.31 -9.77
N THR A 40 3.24 0.88 -9.06
CA THR A 40 4.66 0.58 -9.21
C THR A 40 5.35 0.52 -7.85
N GLY A 41 6.52 -0.13 -7.81
CA GLY A 41 7.35 -0.16 -6.61
C GLY A 41 7.82 1.22 -6.17
N ASP A 42 8.04 2.14 -7.12
CA ASP A 42 8.42 3.52 -6.82
C ASP A 42 7.30 4.28 -6.14
N GLU A 43 6.03 4.15 -6.59
CA GLU A 43 4.93 4.80 -5.89
C GLU A 43 4.77 4.24 -4.47
N ALA A 44 4.98 2.93 -4.29
CA ALA A 44 4.91 2.32 -2.97
C ALA A 44 6.00 2.89 -2.06
N LEU A 45 7.24 3.01 -2.54
CA LEU A 45 8.33 3.59 -1.74
C LEU A 45 8.12 5.08 -1.47
N GLU A 46 7.75 5.87 -2.46
CA GLU A 46 7.43 7.30 -2.29
C GLU A 46 6.31 7.50 -1.26
N LEU A 47 5.27 6.65 -1.27
CA LEU A 47 4.19 6.70 -0.29
C LEU A 47 4.69 6.34 1.12
N MET A 48 5.39 5.22 1.28
CA MET A 48 5.87 4.75 2.59
C MET A 48 6.89 5.71 3.23
N TYR A 49 7.74 6.33 2.41
CA TYR A 49 8.72 7.32 2.86
C TYR A 49 8.17 8.75 2.88
N GLN A 50 6.95 8.98 2.41
CA GLN A 50 6.33 10.31 2.27
C GLN A 50 7.23 11.28 1.49
N THR A 51 7.75 10.81 0.36
CA THR A 51 8.62 11.58 -0.54
C THR A 51 7.97 11.72 -1.91
N GLY A 52 8.60 12.50 -2.79
CA GLY A 52 8.14 12.66 -4.18
C GLY A 52 6.68 13.12 -4.24
N ARG A 53 5.85 12.34 -4.94
CA ARG A 53 4.41 12.63 -5.15
C ARG A 53 3.58 12.66 -3.87
N TYR A 54 4.08 12.07 -2.78
CA TYR A 54 3.33 11.89 -1.54
C TYR A 54 3.81 12.81 -0.40
N HIS A 55 4.76 13.72 -0.65
CA HIS A 55 5.32 14.60 0.39
C HIS A 55 4.29 15.49 1.12
N THR A 56 3.24 15.95 0.42
CA THR A 56 2.14 16.76 1.01
C THR A 56 0.77 16.31 0.49
N SER A 57 0.63 15.02 0.19
CA SER A 57 -0.62 14.51 -0.37
C SER A 57 -1.60 14.12 0.74
N GLU A 58 -2.89 14.37 0.53
CA GLU A 58 -3.97 13.86 1.40
C GLU A 58 -3.87 12.34 1.57
N VAL A 59 -3.37 11.63 0.55
CA VAL A 59 -3.13 10.19 0.57
C VAL A 59 -2.04 9.81 1.57
N ALA A 60 -0.98 10.60 1.72
CA ALA A 60 0.08 10.35 2.70
C ALA A 60 -0.38 10.61 4.14
N GLU A 61 -1.26 11.58 4.33
CA GLU A 61 -1.88 11.85 5.63
C GLU A 61 -2.93 10.80 6.01
N ALA A 62 -3.65 10.25 5.02
CA ALA A 62 -4.69 9.26 5.22
C ALA A 62 -4.18 7.80 5.13
N ALA A 63 -2.95 7.59 4.66
CA ALA A 63 -2.22 6.32 4.67
C ALA A 63 -0.82 6.44 5.30
N PRO A 64 -0.67 7.05 6.49
CA PRO A 64 0.64 7.38 7.04
C PRO A 64 1.47 6.14 7.38
N ARG A 65 0.77 5.02 7.68
CA ARG A 65 1.37 3.71 7.87
C ARG A 65 0.28 2.64 7.69
N PRO A 66 0.25 1.90 6.58
CA PRO A 66 -0.69 0.80 6.42
C PRO A 66 -0.40 -0.32 7.43
N THR A 67 -1.44 -0.98 7.95
CA THR A 67 -1.28 -2.17 8.82
C THR A 67 -0.79 -3.37 8.03
N ILE A 68 -1.26 -3.48 6.79
CA ILE A 68 -0.98 -4.58 5.88
C ILE A 68 -0.61 -3.99 4.52
N ILE A 69 0.45 -4.54 3.94
CA ILE A 69 0.84 -4.30 2.55
C ILE A 69 0.66 -5.60 1.78
N MET A 70 -0.25 -5.60 0.80
CA MET A 70 -0.35 -6.64 -0.22
C MET A 70 0.52 -6.24 -1.40
N LEU A 71 1.64 -6.92 -1.57
CA LEU A 71 2.67 -6.57 -2.53
C LEU A 71 2.78 -7.66 -3.59
N ASP A 72 2.50 -7.32 -4.85
CA ASP A 72 2.94 -8.15 -5.96
C ASP A 72 4.47 -8.10 -6.06
N LEU A 73 5.09 -9.27 -6.21
CA LEU A 73 6.52 -9.39 -6.40
C LEU A 73 6.92 -9.10 -7.84
N ASN A 74 6.03 -9.24 -8.83
CA ASN A 74 6.37 -9.14 -10.24
C ASN A 74 5.97 -7.79 -10.86
N LEU A 75 6.35 -6.70 -10.21
CA LEU A 75 6.06 -5.35 -10.70
C LEU A 75 6.98 -4.94 -11.86
N PRO A 76 6.48 -4.18 -12.85
CA PRO A 76 7.31 -3.55 -13.86
C PRO A 76 8.15 -2.41 -13.26
N GLY A 77 9.41 -2.32 -13.67
CA GLY A 77 10.36 -1.30 -13.17
C GLY A 77 10.98 -1.70 -11.83
N THR A 78 10.66 -0.97 -10.76
CA THR A 78 11.13 -1.32 -9.42
C THR A 78 10.44 -2.57 -8.92
N ASP A 79 11.21 -3.67 -8.88
CA ASP A 79 10.79 -5.01 -8.46
C ASP A 79 10.18 -4.97 -7.05
N GLY A 80 9.05 -5.67 -6.86
CA GLY A 80 8.41 -5.81 -5.55
C GLY A 80 9.35 -6.43 -4.51
N ARG A 81 10.29 -7.28 -4.92
CA ARG A 81 11.33 -7.82 -4.02
C ARG A 81 12.28 -6.73 -3.53
N ALA A 82 12.60 -5.74 -4.36
CA ALA A 82 13.43 -4.61 -3.95
C ALA A 82 12.68 -3.72 -2.95
N VAL A 83 11.37 -3.50 -3.18
CA VAL A 83 10.50 -2.81 -2.22
C VAL A 83 10.49 -3.55 -0.88
N LEU A 84 10.23 -4.86 -0.88
CA LEU A 84 10.19 -5.68 0.33
C LEU A 84 11.53 -5.65 1.07
N ALA A 85 12.65 -5.82 0.37
CA ALA A 85 13.98 -5.79 0.96
C ALA A 85 14.27 -4.44 1.63
N ARG A 86 13.92 -3.34 0.98
CA ARG A 86 14.14 -1.99 1.52
C ARG A 86 13.28 -1.72 2.76
N LEU A 87 12.00 -2.09 2.72
CA LEU A 87 11.12 -1.95 3.88
C LEU A 87 11.57 -2.83 5.06
N LYS A 88 12.06 -4.04 4.79
CA LYS A 88 12.53 -4.96 5.86
C LYS A 88 13.87 -4.56 6.48
N GLN A 89 14.69 -3.79 5.78
CA GLN A 89 15.99 -3.30 6.29
C GLN A 89 15.87 -1.98 7.06
N ASP A 90 14.72 -1.33 7.03
CA ASP A 90 14.50 -0.04 7.65
C ASP A 90 13.78 -0.20 8.98
N GLU A 91 14.42 0.20 10.08
CA GLU A 91 13.85 0.16 11.44
C GLU A 91 12.55 0.96 11.55
N LYS A 92 12.33 1.94 10.65
CA LYS A 92 11.05 2.64 10.57
C LYS A 92 9.89 1.66 10.34
N PHE A 93 10.10 0.56 9.61
CA PHE A 93 9.07 -0.41 9.22
C PHE A 93 9.29 -1.83 9.76
N ALA A 94 10.36 -2.06 10.51
CA ALA A 94 10.68 -3.35 11.15
C ALA A 94 9.72 -3.69 12.29
#